data_AF-A3LUM8-F1
#
_entry.id   AF-A3LUM8-F1
#
_cell.length_a   1.000
_cell.length_b   1.000
_cell.length_c   1.000
_cell.angle_alpha   90.00
_cell.angle_beta   90.00
_cell.angle_gamma   90.00
#
_symmetry.space_group_name_H-M   'P 1'
#
loop_
_entity.id
_entity.type
_entity.pdbx_description
1 polymer ?
#
loop_
_entity_poly.entity_id
_entity_poly.type
_entity_poly.pdbx_seq_one_letter_code
_entity_poly.pdbx_strand_id
1 'polypeptide(L)'
;MAKRSLGIGKASKAKKQKSAPREEEKIEKDQATEGSNEITVELNEEADANDEIAQLKALWKTYNDSEKDNELVINGIIHECDRLLRNSKLGEEKEKEKEQYTQELPDFFHSIYALALAELAKFHTEDNKKVAEYFDAAVERADLGLSQHQDSIQLLFSKSKILLHQIALQYISQLKVDTSISKKVPKLSSYLDSALRTYEEAEKKADELKKYELFNADQLEILQVLDDLLDIVDNFGKDIAEGEDDDDEVEDDEIELEESHPLYAIRESDEYNQWWRDHIILFLDNVDKHGKEIKVDFKEKAKSQEEEHPLLPLRREICKRIGQSYLQEAEVPSSVFTTLAYDDGFKNEKEINGLSLKESQKIAQKLISTALKYLQWAEDQEEPETWVNVAEAMISLGNLYEVESEEQESHYQEAEKILNKANNVTNGKYEDVLENLLGD
;
A
#
# COMPACT_ATOMS: atom_id res chain seq x y z
N MET A 1 8.40 44.84 -1.37
CA MET A 1 7.90 43.48 -1.13
C MET A 1 9.12 42.59 -1.22
N ALA A 2 9.42 41.83 -0.16
CA ALA A 2 10.54 40.90 -0.19
C ALA A 2 10.28 39.88 -1.31
N LYS A 3 11.33 39.47 -2.05
CA LYS A 3 11.21 38.48 -3.11
C LYS A 3 10.77 37.16 -2.48
N ARG A 4 9.60 36.63 -2.86
CA ARG A 4 9.20 35.26 -2.47
C ARG A 4 10.15 34.30 -3.17
N SER A 5 11.01 33.63 -2.40
CA SER A 5 11.88 32.57 -2.92
C SER A 5 11.04 31.38 -3.39
N LEU A 6 11.58 30.54 -4.30
CA LEU A 6 10.99 29.23 -4.61
C LEU A 6 10.72 28.48 -3.30
N GLY A 7 9.45 28.20 -3.00
CA GLY A 7 9.02 27.54 -1.78
C GLY A 7 9.57 26.12 -1.68
N ILE A 8 10.05 25.72 -0.49
CA ILE A 8 10.53 24.38 -0.07
C ILE A 8 11.72 23.77 -0.88
N GLY A 9 11.97 24.15 -2.14
CA GLY A 9 13.04 23.61 -2.98
C GLY A 9 14.48 23.98 -2.59
N LYS A 10 14.69 24.71 -1.48
CA LYS A 10 16.02 24.98 -0.90
C LYS A 10 16.14 24.59 0.57
N ALA A 11 15.16 23.89 1.14
CA ALA A 11 15.18 23.47 2.54
C ALA A 11 16.06 22.23 2.82
N SER A 12 16.65 21.60 1.80
CA SER A 12 17.63 20.51 1.96
C SER A 12 18.96 20.92 2.61
N LYS A 13 19.09 22.15 3.13
CA LYS A 13 20.27 22.58 3.93
C LYS A 13 19.96 23.35 5.23
N ALA A 14 18.74 23.29 5.76
CA ALA A 14 18.40 24.04 6.97
C ALA A 14 17.54 23.26 7.99
N LYS A 15 18.09 22.18 8.56
CA LYS A 15 17.62 21.61 9.85
C LYS A 15 18.78 21.59 10.86
N LYS A 16 19.02 22.73 11.52
CA LYS A 16 19.77 22.80 12.79
C LYS A 16 19.09 23.80 13.72
N GLN A 17 17.95 23.42 14.31
CA GLN A 17 17.55 23.96 15.61
C GLN A 17 17.03 22.85 16.52
N LYS A 18 17.81 22.61 17.57
CA LYS A 18 17.54 21.72 18.69
C LYS A 18 16.33 22.22 19.48
N SER A 19 15.31 21.37 19.64
CA SER A 19 14.43 21.40 20.81
C SER A 19 14.64 20.11 21.61
N ALA A 20 14.93 20.31 22.89
CA ALA A 20 15.37 19.33 23.88
C ALA A 20 14.23 18.38 24.33
N PRO A 21 14.56 17.25 25.00
CA PRO A 21 13.80 16.01 24.95
C PRO A 21 12.68 15.95 25.99
N ARG A 22 11.67 15.14 25.67
CA ARG A 22 10.60 14.77 26.61
C ARG A 22 10.87 13.36 27.13
N GLU A 23 10.97 13.28 28.45
CA GLU A 23 11.32 12.10 29.24
C GLU A 23 10.27 10.97 29.15
N GLU A 24 10.83 9.76 29.17
CA GLU A 24 10.35 8.47 29.66
C GLU A 24 8.90 8.33 30.16
N GLU A 25 8.17 7.36 29.61
CA GLU A 25 7.34 6.46 30.40
C GLU A 25 7.69 4.99 30.10
N LYS A 26 8.22 4.33 31.13
CA LYS A 26 8.45 2.88 31.20
C LYS A 26 7.12 2.19 31.48
N ILE A 27 6.69 1.28 30.61
CA ILE A 27 5.62 0.34 30.92
C ILE A 27 6.26 -1.00 31.28
N GLU A 28 6.07 -1.35 32.55
CA GLU A 28 6.57 -2.57 33.17
C GLU A 28 5.92 -3.83 32.56
N LYS A 29 6.78 -4.80 32.29
CA LYS A 29 6.43 -6.19 32.02
C LYS A 29 5.92 -6.83 33.29
N ASP A 30 4.64 -7.18 33.35
CA ASP A 30 4.13 -8.13 34.33
C ASP A 30 3.37 -9.29 33.67
N GLN A 31 4.07 -10.43 33.67
CA GLN A 31 3.58 -11.76 34.04
C GLN A 31 2.33 -12.28 33.33
N ALA A 32 2.60 -12.93 32.20
CA ALA A 32 1.74 -13.94 31.59
C ALA A 32 1.33 -14.99 32.64
N THR A 33 0.06 -14.92 33.03
CA THR A 33 -0.57 -15.90 33.92
C THR A 33 -1.06 -17.06 33.05
N GLU A 34 -0.51 -18.25 33.30
CA GLU A 34 -0.95 -19.52 32.75
C GLU A 34 -2.43 -19.76 33.09
N GLY A 35 -3.29 -19.75 32.07
CA GLY A 35 -4.73 -20.01 32.20
C GLY A 35 -5.32 -20.60 30.93
N SER A 36 -5.38 -21.93 30.88
CA SER A 36 -6.27 -22.78 30.07
C SER A 36 -6.65 -22.33 28.64
N ASN A 37 -6.18 -23.08 27.65
CA ASN A 37 -6.48 -22.98 26.21
C ASN A 37 -7.97 -23.24 25.85
N GLU A 38 -8.91 -22.49 26.42
CA GLU A 38 -10.26 -22.38 25.89
C GLU A 38 -10.37 -21.01 25.20
N ILE A 39 -10.21 -21.03 23.88
CA ILE A 39 -10.31 -19.85 23.03
C ILE A 39 -11.74 -19.34 23.13
N THR A 40 -11.95 -18.24 23.85
CA THR A 40 -13.16 -17.44 23.73
C THR A 40 -12.82 -16.30 22.78
N VAL A 41 -12.89 -16.52 21.46
CA VAL A 41 -12.89 -15.39 20.53
C VAL A 41 -14.25 -14.74 20.68
N GLU A 42 -14.30 -13.53 21.25
CA GLU A 42 -15.49 -12.70 21.14
C GLU A 42 -15.64 -12.35 19.65
N LEU A 43 -16.63 -12.94 18.99
CA LEU A 43 -16.94 -12.62 17.60
C LEU A 43 -17.53 -11.20 17.58
N ASN A 44 -16.96 -10.32 16.76
CA ASN A 44 -17.47 -8.96 16.58
C ASN A 44 -18.88 -8.93 15.94
N GLU A 45 -19.35 -10.04 15.38
CA GLU A 45 -20.67 -10.18 14.76
C GLU A 45 -21.46 -11.34 15.37
N GLU A 46 -22.78 -11.16 15.48
CA GLU A 46 -23.75 -12.22 15.79
C GLU A 46 -23.83 -13.22 14.62
N ALA A 47 -22.83 -14.11 14.50
CA ALA A 47 -22.93 -15.27 13.62
C ALA A 47 -23.94 -16.27 14.22
N ASP A 48 -24.76 -16.91 13.36
CA ASP A 48 -25.59 -18.04 13.80
C ASP A 48 -24.67 -19.14 14.34
N ALA A 49 -24.86 -19.50 15.62
CA ALA A 49 -24.10 -20.56 16.28
C ALA A 49 -24.25 -21.94 15.62
N ASN A 50 -25.20 -22.11 14.70
CA ASN A 50 -25.40 -23.34 13.92
C ASN A 50 -24.85 -23.27 12.49
N ASP A 51 -24.37 -22.11 12.03
CA ASP A 51 -23.75 -21.95 10.73
C ASP A 51 -22.22 -21.96 10.88
N GLU A 52 -21.63 -23.14 10.75
CA GLU A 52 -20.17 -23.36 10.87
C GLU A 52 -19.37 -22.49 9.88
N ILE A 53 -19.99 -22.17 8.74
CA ILE A 53 -19.38 -21.39 7.67
C ILE A 53 -19.45 -19.89 7.98
N ALA A 54 -20.55 -19.40 8.57
CA ALA A 54 -20.62 -18.03 9.09
C ALA A 54 -19.63 -17.80 10.22
N GLN A 55 -19.42 -18.79 11.09
CA GLN A 55 -18.40 -18.74 12.15
C GLN A 55 -17.00 -18.58 11.59
N LEU A 56 -16.64 -19.34 10.54
CA LEU A 56 -15.34 -19.20 9.89
C LEU A 56 -15.13 -17.79 9.33
N LYS A 57 -16.15 -17.19 8.70
CA LYS A 57 -16.08 -15.80 8.21
C LYS A 57 -15.86 -14.81 9.35
N ALA A 58 -16.61 -14.96 10.45
CA ALA A 58 -16.51 -14.07 11.60
C ALA A 58 -15.13 -14.17 12.27
N LEU A 59 -14.56 -15.38 12.39
CA LEU A 59 -13.20 -15.59 12.89
C LEU A 59 -12.15 -14.93 11.99
N TRP A 60 -12.24 -15.13 10.67
CA TRP A 60 -11.32 -14.52 9.72
C TRP A 60 -11.41 -12.99 9.74
N LYS A 61 -12.62 -12.43 9.76
CA LYS A 61 -12.84 -10.98 9.87
C LYS A 61 -12.25 -10.41 11.16
N THR A 62 -12.49 -11.08 12.29
CA THR A 62 -11.93 -10.66 13.59
C THR A 62 -10.40 -10.64 13.56
N TYR A 63 -9.77 -11.60 12.88
CA TYR A 63 -8.33 -11.58 12.67
C TYR A 63 -7.89 -10.42 11.75
N ASN A 64 -8.58 -10.19 10.63
CA ASN A 64 -8.27 -9.10 9.71
C ASN A 64 -8.38 -7.71 10.35
N ASP A 65 -9.35 -7.53 11.25
CA ASP A 65 -9.60 -6.28 11.98
C ASP A 65 -8.66 -6.11 13.20
N SER A 66 -7.82 -7.11 13.51
CA SER A 66 -6.88 -7.09 14.63
C SER A 66 -5.49 -6.58 14.21
N GLU A 67 -4.56 -6.54 15.17
CA GLU A 67 -3.13 -6.24 14.91
C GLU A 67 -2.40 -7.37 14.15
N LYS A 68 -3.07 -8.50 13.88
CA LYS A 68 -2.56 -9.65 13.11
C LYS A 68 -1.30 -10.31 13.71
N ASP A 69 -1.03 -10.11 14.99
CA ASP A 69 0.18 -10.53 15.72
C ASP A 69 0.02 -11.83 16.53
N ASN A 70 -1.17 -12.46 16.48
CA ASN A 70 -1.48 -13.63 17.29
C ASN A 70 -1.57 -14.93 16.46
N GLU A 71 -0.50 -15.73 16.47
CA GLU A 71 -0.42 -17.03 15.80
C GLU A 71 -1.52 -18.02 16.27
N LEU A 72 -1.99 -17.91 17.52
CA LEU A 72 -3.01 -18.81 18.05
C LEU A 72 -4.36 -18.63 17.35
N VAL A 73 -4.70 -17.40 16.95
CA VAL A 73 -5.95 -17.10 16.22
C VAL A 73 -5.90 -17.75 14.84
N ILE A 74 -4.78 -17.63 14.13
CA ILE A 74 -4.56 -18.27 12.83
C ILE A 74 -4.64 -19.79 12.92
N ASN A 75 -3.98 -20.39 13.92
CA ASN A 75 -4.07 -21.83 14.18
C ASN A 75 -5.51 -22.27 14.45
N GLY A 76 -6.30 -21.46 15.18
CA GLY A 76 -7.73 -21.69 15.39
C GLY A 76 -8.53 -21.70 14.09
N ILE A 77 -8.29 -20.74 13.20
CA ILE A 77 -8.92 -20.66 11.86
C ILE A 77 -8.56 -21.87 11.02
N ILE A 78 -7.28 -22.28 11.00
CA ILE A 78 -6.83 -23.46 10.24
C ILE A 78 -7.47 -24.75 10.77
N HIS A 79 -7.55 -24.92 12.09
CA HIS A 79 -8.22 -26.06 12.70
C HIS A 79 -9.70 -26.13 12.35
N GLU A 80 -10.38 -24.97 12.29
CA GLU A 80 -11.77 -24.88 11.85
C GLU A 80 -11.92 -25.23 10.37
N CYS A 81 -11.02 -24.72 9.51
CA CYS A 81 -10.99 -25.09 8.10
C CYS A 81 -10.79 -26.61 7.90
N ASP A 82 -9.89 -27.20 8.67
CA ASP A 82 -9.64 -28.64 8.68
C ASP A 82 -10.84 -29.45 9.16
N ARG A 83 -11.57 -28.95 10.16
CA ARG A 83 -12.83 -29.56 10.65
C ARG A 83 -13.87 -29.59 9.54
N LEU A 84 -14.11 -28.45 8.90
CA LEU A 84 -15.05 -28.30 7.78
C LEU A 84 -14.67 -29.22 6.60
N LEU A 85 -13.38 -29.27 6.25
CA LEU A 85 -12.88 -30.14 5.18
C LEU A 85 -13.03 -31.63 5.49
N ARG A 86 -12.84 -32.04 6.75
CA ARG A 86 -13.10 -33.42 7.16
C ARG A 86 -14.57 -33.75 7.14
N ASN A 87 -15.43 -32.83 7.59
CA ASN A 87 -16.88 -33.02 7.61
C ASN A 87 -17.45 -33.16 6.20
N SER A 88 -16.98 -32.36 5.24
CA SER A 88 -17.41 -32.47 3.83
C SER A 88 -17.00 -33.81 3.20
N LYS A 89 -15.75 -34.25 3.41
CA LYS A 89 -15.25 -35.56 2.94
C LYS A 89 -15.96 -36.75 3.60
N LEU A 90 -16.28 -36.67 4.89
CA LEU A 90 -17.06 -37.70 5.59
C LEU A 90 -18.51 -37.78 5.10
N GLY A 91 -19.06 -36.66 4.61
CA GLY A 91 -20.30 -36.64 3.84
C GLY A 91 -20.18 -37.47 2.57
N GLU A 92 -19.15 -37.24 1.76
CA GLU A 92 -18.90 -38.01 0.53
C GLU A 92 -18.76 -39.53 0.77
N GLU A 93 -18.14 -39.95 1.88
CA GLU A 93 -17.98 -41.37 2.21
C GLU A 93 -19.27 -42.04 2.71
N LYS A 94 -20.12 -41.30 3.46
CA LYS A 94 -21.40 -41.80 3.99
C LYS A 94 -22.54 -41.73 2.96
N GLU A 95 -22.42 -40.86 1.96
CA GLU A 95 -23.45 -40.63 0.93
C GLU A 95 -23.45 -41.61 -0.24
N LYS A 96 -22.71 -42.72 -0.14
CA LYS A 96 -23.04 -43.93 -0.91
C LYS A 96 -24.40 -44.53 -0.52
N GLU A 97 -25.04 -44.11 0.58
CA GLU A 97 -26.34 -44.67 1.00
C GLU A 97 -27.49 -43.68 1.26
N LYS A 98 -27.28 -42.35 1.32
CA LYS A 98 -28.39 -41.39 1.48
C LYS A 98 -28.12 -40.05 0.79
N GLU A 99 -28.93 -39.75 -0.23
CA GLU A 99 -28.99 -38.44 -0.89
C GLU A 99 -29.45 -37.36 0.12
N GLN A 100 -28.52 -36.61 0.73
CA GLN A 100 -28.73 -35.26 1.29
C GLN A 100 -27.47 -34.83 2.07
N TYR A 101 -26.71 -33.89 1.47
CA TYR A 101 -25.67 -33.01 2.04
C TYR A 101 -24.16 -33.31 1.80
N THR A 102 -23.71 -33.66 0.59
CA THR A 102 -22.38 -33.20 0.12
C THR A 102 -22.44 -31.71 -0.19
N GLN A 103 -22.27 -30.84 0.81
CA GLN A 103 -22.04 -29.42 0.54
C GLN A 103 -20.59 -29.26 0.07
N GLU A 104 -20.43 -29.09 -1.24
CA GLU A 104 -19.21 -28.54 -1.81
C GLU A 104 -18.84 -27.27 -1.04
N LEU A 105 -17.62 -27.21 -0.54
CA LEU A 105 -17.19 -26.08 0.27
C LEU A 105 -17.10 -24.84 -0.63
N PRO A 106 -17.62 -23.69 -0.17
CA PRO A 106 -17.68 -22.50 -0.99
C PRO A 106 -16.29 -21.92 -1.26
N ASP A 107 -16.17 -21.09 -2.29
CA ASP A 107 -14.91 -20.50 -2.71
C ASP A 107 -14.18 -19.71 -1.61
N PHE A 108 -14.91 -18.92 -0.81
CA PHE A 108 -14.32 -18.18 0.31
C PHE A 108 -13.74 -19.07 1.41
N PHE A 109 -14.23 -20.31 1.58
CA PHE A 109 -13.60 -21.26 2.51
C PHE A 109 -12.17 -21.56 2.06
N HIS A 110 -12.00 -21.81 0.76
CA HIS A 110 -10.68 -22.08 0.19
C HIS A 110 -9.77 -20.85 0.27
N SER A 111 -10.32 -19.64 0.06
CA SER A 111 -9.59 -18.38 0.22
C SER A 111 -9.12 -18.15 1.66
N ILE A 112 -10.02 -18.25 2.64
CA ILE A 112 -9.67 -18.09 4.06
C ILE A 112 -8.61 -19.11 4.46
N TYR A 113 -8.78 -20.37 4.04
CA TYR A 113 -7.81 -21.40 4.39
C TYR A 113 -6.44 -21.14 3.75
N ALA A 114 -6.40 -20.79 2.46
CA ALA A 114 -5.15 -20.48 1.78
C ALA A 114 -4.44 -19.27 2.41
N LEU A 115 -5.18 -18.20 2.72
CA LEU A 115 -4.63 -17.00 3.36
C LEU A 115 -4.13 -17.31 4.78
N ALA A 116 -4.91 -18.01 5.60
CA ALA A 116 -4.48 -18.39 6.95
C ALA A 116 -3.20 -19.24 6.95
N LEU A 117 -3.05 -20.15 5.98
CA LEU A 117 -1.81 -20.91 5.80
C LEU A 117 -0.62 -20.01 5.45
N ALA A 118 -0.81 -19.01 4.58
CA ALA A 118 0.23 -18.05 4.24
C ALA A 118 0.59 -17.12 5.41
N GLU A 119 -0.40 -16.71 6.22
CA GLU A 119 -0.20 -15.87 7.40
C GLU A 119 0.69 -16.55 8.45
N LEU A 120 0.67 -17.87 8.58
CA LEU A 120 1.60 -18.59 9.45
C LEU A 120 3.08 -18.32 9.10
N ALA A 121 3.40 -18.03 7.84
CA ALA A 121 4.78 -17.75 7.43
C ALA A 121 5.38 -16.52 8.16
N LYS A 122 4.56 -15.55 8.54
CA LYS A 122 4.99 -14.33 9.26
C LYS A 122 5.54 -14.61 10.66
N PHE A 123 5.13 -15.72 11.28
CA PHE A 123 5.55 -16.12 12.63
C PHE A 123 6.80 -17.01 12.64
N HIS A 124 7.24 -17.51 11.48
CA HIS A 124 8.37 -18.44 11.35
C HIS A 124 9.44 -17.92 10.39
N THR A 125 9.61 -16.61 10.27
CA THR A 125 10.52 -15.94 9.32
C THR A 125 11.98 -16.34 9.46
N GLU A 126 12.40 -16.80 10.64
CA GLU A 126 13.74 -17.33 10.90
C GLU A 126 14.01 -18.70 10.25
N ASP A 127 12.97 -19.48 9.96
CA ASP A 127 13.05 -20.81 9.35
C ASP A 127 12.48 -20.79 7.93
N ASN A 128 13.34 -20.43 6.97
CA ASN A 128 12.94 -20.34 5.56
C ASN A 128 12.38 -21.66 4.99
N LYS A 129 12.69 -22.82 5.59
CA LYS A 129 12.11 -24.09 5.16
C LYS A 129 10.63 -24.16 5.54
N LYS A 130 10.27 -23.74 6.77
CA LYS A 130 8.87 -23.64 7.19
C LYS A 130 8.11 -22.58 6.40
N VAL A 131 8.72 -21.41 6.17
CA VAL A 131 8.14 -20.35 5.34
C VAL A 131 7.76 -20.90 3.97
N ALA A 132 8.67 -21.62 3.31
CA ALA A 132 8.39 -22.29 2.05
C ALA A 132 7.24 -23.30 2.13
N GLU A 133 7.21 -24.15 3.17
CA GLU A 133 6.16 -25.15 3.39
C GLU A 133 4.77 -24.50 3.56
N TYR A 134 4.67 -23.38 4.29
CA TYR A 134 3.43 -22.63 4.46
C TYR A 134 2.92 -22.01 3.16
N PHE A 135 3.81 -21.39 2.38
CA PHE A 135 3.43 -20.84 1.08
C PHE A 135 3.07 -21.92 0.05
N ASP A 136 3.82 -23.03 -0.01
CA ASP A 136 3.50 -24.15 -0.90
C ASP A 136 2.12 -24.73 -0.57
N ALA A 137 1.80 -24.92 0.72
CA ALA A 137 0.49 -25.38 1.16
C ALA A 137 -0.64 -24.37 0.87
N ALA A 138 -0.37 -23.08 1.04
CA ALA A 138 -1.30 -22.00 0.75
C ALA A 138 -1.65 -21.93 -0.75
N VAL A 139 -0.62 -21.97 -1.61
CA VAL A 139 -0.80 -21.98 -3.08
C VAL A 139 -1.53 -23.25 -3.52
N GLU A 140 -1.15 -24.42 -3.01
CA GLU A 140 -1.87 -25.68 -3.31
C GLU A 140 -3.35 -25.58 -2.90
N ARG A 141 -3.65 -25.00 -1.73
CA ARG A 141 -5.03 -24.81 -1.27
C ARG A 141 -5.83 -23.88 -2.18
N ALA A 142 -5.24 -22.77 -2.61
CA ALA A 142 -5.86 -21.84 -3.54
C ALA A 142 -6.11 -22.49 -4.90
N ASP A 143 -5.14 -23.25 -5.43
CA ASP A 143 -5.27 -23.97 -6.70
C ASP A 143 -6.33 -25.06 -6.66
N LEU A 144 -6.43 -25.80 -5.55
CA LEU A 144 -7.52 -26.76 -5.34
C LEU A 144 -8.88 -26.05 -5.34
N GLY A 145 -8.97 -24.89 -4.67
CA GLY A 145 -10.18 -24.05 -4.70
C GLY A 145 -10.53 -23.60 -6.11
N LEU A 146 -9.57 -23.10 -6.88
CA LEU A 146 -9.76 -22.65 -8.26
C LEU A 146 -10.13 -23.80 -9.21
N SER A 147 -9.68 -25.02 -8.93
CA SER A 147 -10.07 -26.19 -9.74
C SER A 147 -11.57 -26.51 -9.61
N GLN A 148 -12.16 -26.21 -8.45
CA GLN A 148 -13.58 -26.40 -8.14
C GLN A 148 -14.41 -25.16 -8.52
N HIS A 149 -13.87 -23.97 -8.23
CA HIS A 149 -14.50 -22.66 -8.43
C HIS A 149 -13.68 -21.82 -9.42
N GLN A 150 -13.65 -22.23 -10.69
CA GLN A 150 -12.81 -21.63 -11.75
C GLN A 150 -13.05 -20.13 -11.98
N ASP A 151 -14.24 -19.63 -11.64
CA ASP A 151 -14.63 -18.23 -11.79
C ASP A 151 -14.56 -17.43 -10.48
N SER A 152 -13.96 -18.00 -9.42
CA SER A 152 -13.86 -17.29 -8.15
C SER A 152 -12.80 -16.18 -8.20
N ILE A 153 -13.30 -14.94 -8.26
CA ILE A 153 -12.50 -13.72 -8.14
C ILE A 153 -11.79 -13.66 -6.78
N GLN A 154 -12.45 -14.08 -5.70
CA GLN A 154 -11.88 -14.06 -4.35
C GLN A 154 -10.66 -14.97 -4.23
N LEU A 155 -10.72 -16.17 -4.84
CA LEU A 155 -9.59 -17.09 -4.86
C LEU A 155 -8.43 -16.58 -5.70
N LEU A 156 -8.70 -15.91 -6.82
CA LEU A 156 -7.66 -15.28 -7.64
C LEU A 156 -6.95 -14.15 -6.86
N PHE A 157 -7.71 -13.26 -6.23
CA PHE A 157 -7.13 -12.22 -5.36
C PHE A 157 -6.32 -12.81 -4.21
N SER A 158 -6.85 -13.83 -3.54
CA SER A 158 -6.15 -14.53 -2.45
C SER A 158 -4.84 -15.15 -2.94
N LYS A 159 -4.86 -15.83 -4.08
CA LYS A 159 -3.67 -16.42 -4.69
C LYS A 159 -2.63 -15.35 -5.06
N SER A 160 -3.06 -14.24 -5.66
CA SER A 160 -2.15 -13.12 -5.96
C SER A 160 -1.46 -12.60 -4.70
N LYS A 161 -2.23 -12.37 -3.62
CA LYS A 161 -1.70 -11.90 -2.33
C LYS A 161 -0.67 -12.86 -1.75
N ILE A 162 -0.97 -14.16 -1.76
CA ILE A 162 -0.08 -15.22 -1.27
C ILE A 162 1.24 -15.22 -2.06
N LEU A 163 1.17 -15.13 -3.39
CA LEU A 163 2.35 -15.10 -4.26
C LEU A 163 3.22 -13.86 -4.01
N LEU A 164 2.62 -12.67 -3.80
CA LEU A 164 3.38 -11.46 -3.47
C LEU A 164 4.10 -11.58 -2.12
N HIS A 165 3.40 -12.03 -1.08
CA HIS A 165 4.03 -12.27 0.24
C HIS A 165 5.14 -13.32 0.17
N GLN A 166 4.97 -14.36 -0.65
CA GLN A 166 5.98 -15.39 -0.87
C GLN A 166 7.28 -14.78 -1.42
N ILE A 167 7.19 -13.84 -2.36
CA ILE A 167 8.37 -13.17 -2.93
C ILE A 167 9.20 -12.50 -1.84
N ALA A 168 8.56 -11.68 -0.99
CA ALA A 168 9.24 -10.95 0.07
C ALA A 168 9.81 -11.91 1.14
N LEU A 169 8.95 -12.76 1.73
CA LEU A 169 9.30 -13.53 2.93
C LEU A 169 10.14 -14.78 2.65
N GLN A 170 9.95 -15.47 1.52
CA GLN A 170 10.69 -16.69 1.20
C GLN A 170 11.96 -16.41 0.39
N TYR A 171 11.89 -15.47 -0.55
CA TYR A 171 12.98 -15.25 -1.50
C TYR A 171 13.83 -14.05 -1.14
N ILE A 172 13.25 -12.83 -1.10
CA ILE A 172 14.02 -11.59 -0.87
C ILE A 172 14.73 -11.61 0.49
N SER A 173 14.06 -12.08 1.55
CA SER A 173 14.64 -12.20 2.90
C SER A 173 15.95 -13.00 2.97
N GLN A 174 16.23 -13.84 1.97
CA GLN A 174 17.40 -14.70 1.91
C GLN A 174 18.50 -14.17 0.96
N LEU A 175 18.23 -13.07 0.26
CA LEU A 175 19.16 -12.51 -0.70
C LEU A 175 20.24 -11.67 -0.02
N LYS A 176 21.35 -11.56 -0.72
CA LYS A 176 22.46 -10.63 -0.48
C LYS A 176 22.79 -9.93 -1.79
N VAL A 177 23.45 -8.79 -1.72
CA VAL A 177 23.88 -8.00 -2.89
C VAL A 177 24.62 -8.84 -3.95
N ASP A 178 25.40 -9.83 -3.54
CA ASP A 178 26.16 -10.73 -4.43
C ASP A 178 25.39 -11.99 -4.87
N THR A 179 24.11 -12.11 -4.51
CA THR A 179 23.31 -13.30 -4.83
C THR A 179 23.01 -13.35 -6.33
N SER A 180 23.31 -14.49 -6.95
CA SER A 180 23.04 -14.73 -8.37
C SER A 180 21.89 -15.72 -8.57
N ILE A 181 21.15 -15.54 -9.68
CA ILE A 181 20.11 -16.47 -10.13
C ILE A 181 20.70 -17.88 -10.25
N SER A 182 20.01 -18.86 -9.67
CA SER A 182 20.43 -20.25 -9.65
C SER A 182 19.23 -21.20 -9.56
N LYS A 183 19.47 -22.51 -9.47
CA LYS A 183 18.38 -23.47 -9.25
C LYS A 183 17.64 -23.29 -7.93
N LYS A 184 18.29 -22.68 -6.93
CA LYS A 184 17.70 -22.43 -5.60
C LYS A 184 17.14 -21.02 -5.47
N VAL A 185 17.63 -20.08 -6.28
CA VAL A 185 17.23 -18.68 -6.24
C VAL A 185 16.68 -18.31 -7.61
N PRO A 186 15.34 -18.29 -7.77
CA PRO A 186 14.72 -18.06 -9.06
C PRO A 186 14.88 -16.62 -9.53
N LYS A 187 14.53 -16.36 -10.81
CA LYS A 187 14.42 -15.00 -11.35
C LYS A 187 13.12 -14.37 -10.85
N LEU A 188 13.20 -13.44 -9.90
CA LEU A 188 12.02 -12.95 -9.18
C LEU A 188 11.03 -12.15 -10.03
N SER A 189 11.46 -11.47 -11.10
CA SER A 189 10.54 -10.85 -12.06
C SER A 189 9.51 -11.84 -12.60
N SER A 190 9.90 -13.08 -12.91
CA SER A 190 8.95 -14.07 -13.42
C SER A 190 7.89 -14.52 -12.40
N TYR A 191 8.24 -14.47 -11.11
CA TYR A 191 7.32 -14.78 -10.02
C TYR A 191 6.36 -13.61 -9.79
N LEU A 192 6.89 -12.38 -9.83
CA LEU A 192 6.10 -11.16 -9.78
C LEU A 192 5.10 -11.12 -10.93
N ASP A 193 5.55 -11.31 -12.17
CA ASP A 193 4.68 -11.39 -13.36
C ASP A 193 3.55 -12.41 -13.18
N SER A 194 3.82 -13.56 -12.55
CA SER A 194 2.79 -14.57 -12.29
C SER A 194 1.78 -14.13 -11.23
N ALA A 195 2.21 -13.43 -10.19
CA ALA A 195 1.33 -12.85 -9.19
C ALA A 195 0.42 -11.78 -9.83
N LEU A 196 1.02 -10.84 -10.58
CA LEU A 196 0.31 -9.74 -11.24
C LEU A 196 -0.70 -10.24 -12.27
N ARG A 197 -0.35 -11.25 -13.09
CA ARG A 197 -1.31 -11.90 -14.01
C ARG A 197 -2.50 -12.54 -13.29
N THR A 198 -2.27 -13.09 -12.10
CA THR A 198 -3.36 -13.66 -11.28
C THR A 198 -4.30 -12.56 -10.79
N TYR A 199 -3.75 -11.40 -10.41
CA TYR A 199 -4.53 -10.20 -10.08
C TYR A 199 -5.34 -9.68 -11.28
N GLU A 200 -4.71 -9.52 -12.44
CA GLU A 200 -5.37 -9.07 -13.68
C GLU A 200 -6.54 -9.99 -14.06
N GLU A 201 -6.39 -11.30 -13.90
CA GLU A 201 -7.48 -12.25 -14.15
C GLU A 201 -8.66 -12.01 -13.20
N ALA A 202 -8.38 -11.74 -11.91
CA ALA A 202 -9.39 -11.41 -10.92
C ALA A 202 -10.13 -10.10 -11.27
N GLU A 203 -9.37 -9.05 -11.56
CA GLU A 203 -9.89 -7.72 -11.90
C GLU A 203 -10.77 -7.78 -13.16
N LYS A 204 -10.27 -8.44 -14.22
CA LYS A 204 -11.02 -8.63 -15.46
C LYS A 204 -12.32 -9.39 -15.25
N LYS A 205 -12.29 -10.51 -14.52
CA LYS A 205 -13.51 -11.28 -14.19
C LYS A 205 -14.48 -10.44 -13.35
N ALA A 206 -13.97 -9.63 -12.43
CA ALA A 206 -14.80 -8.76 -11.60
C ALA A 206 -15.52 -7.69 -12.41
N ASP A 207 -14.85 -7.05 -13.39
CA ASP A 207 -15.49 -6.08 -14.29
C ASP A 207 -16.49 -6.76 -15.24
N GLU A 208 -16.14 -7.92 -15.81
CA GLU A 208 -17.04 -8.71 -16.68
C GLU A 208 -18.34 -9.12 -15.97
N LEU A 209 -18.22 -9.56 -14.71
CA LEU A 209 -19.35 -9.96 -13.86
C LEU A 209 -19.99 -8.81 -13.08
N LYS A 210 -19.43 -7.59 -13.18
CA LYS A 210 -19.84 -6.39 -12.44
C LYS A 210 -19.91 -6.59 -10.93
N LYS A 211 -18.93 -7.31 -10.37
CA LYS A 211 -18.81 -7.54 -8.93
C LYS A 211 -17.92 -6.49 -8.28
N TYR A 212 -18.37 -5.24 -8.32
CA TYR A 212 -17.58 -4.10 -7.85
C TYR A 212 -17.44 -4.05 -6.32
N GLU A 213 -18.32 -4.73 -5.59
CA GLU A 213 -18.26 -4.88 -4.13
C GLU A 213 -17.01 -5.61 -3.62
N LEU A 214 -16.31 -6.33 -4.49
CA LEU A 214 -15.07 -7.04 -4.16
C LEU A 214 -13.86 -6.09 -4.06
N PHE A 215 -13.96 -4.85 -4.56
CA PHE A 215 -12.92 -3.84 -4.46
C PHE A 215 -13.08 -3.07 -3.15
N ASN A 216 -12.65 -3.70 -2.05
CA ASN A 216 -12.77 -3.20 -0.67
C ASN A 216 -11.39 -3.09 0.02
N ALA A 217 -11.36 -2.70 1.30
CA ALA A 217 -10.12 -2.50 2.04
C ALA A 217 -9.22 -3.76 2.06
N ASP A 218 -9.80 -4.94 2.27
CA ASP A 218 -9.06 -6.21 2.30
C ASP A 218 -8.32 -6.48 0.97
N GLN A 219 -8.93 -6.13 -0.17
CA GLN A 219 -8.32 -6.32 -1.48
C GLN A 219 -7.41 -5.18 -1.91
N LEU A 220 -7.55 -3.99 -1.31
CA LEU A 220 -6.55 -2.94 -1.43
C LEU A 220 -5.21 -3.38 -0.84
N GLU A 221 -5.22 -4.20 0.22
CA GLU A 221 -3.99 -4.76 0.82
C GLU A 221 -3.10 -5.48 -0.21
N ILE A 222 -3.66 -6.03 -1.30
CA ILE A 222 -2.86 -6.71 -2.34
C ILE A 222 -1.96 -5.71 -3.07
N LEU A 223 -2.50 -4.54 -3.42
CA LEU A 223 -1.74 -3.48 -4.08
C LEU A 223 -0.77 -2.81 -3.12
N GLN A 224 -1.10 -2.75 -1.83
CA GLN A 224 -0.18 -2.26 -0.78
C GLN A 224 1.01 -3.21 -0.60
N VAL A 225 0.77 -4.53 -0.59
CA VAL A 225 1.86 -5.52 -0.52
C VAL A 225 2.76 -5.45 -1.76
N LEU A 226 2.22 -5.09 -2.93
CA LEU A 226 3.05 -4.81 -4.11
C LEU A 226 3.87 -3.54 -3.94
N ASP A 227 3.27 -2.46 -3.46
CA ASP A 227 3.94 -1.18 -3.16
C ASP A 227 5.13 -1.42 -2.20
N ASP A 228 4.87 -2.07 -1.07
CA ASP A 228 5.90 -2.44 -0.08
C ASP A 228 6.98 -3.34 -0.69
N LEU A 229 6.60 -4.26 -1.58
CA LEU A 229 7.55 -5.13 -2.27
C LEU A 229 8.49 -4.32 -3.18
N LEU A 230 7.96 -3.34 -3.91
CA LEU A 230 8.77 -2.47 -4.78
C LEU A 230 9.69 -1.59 -3.95
N ASP A 231 9.21 -1.03 -2.84
CA ASP A 231 10.02 -0.26 -1.89
C ASP A 231 11.17 -1.10 -1.31
N ILE A 232 10.92 -2.37 -0.96
CA ILE A 232 11.96 -3.31 -0.52
C ILE A 232 13.01 -3.54 -1.61
N VAL A 233 12.58 -3.63 -2.87
CA VAL A 233 13.48 -3.86 -4.01
C VAL A 233 14.35 -2.63 -4.29
N ASP A 234 13.76 -1.44 -4.27
CA ASP A 234 14.46 -0.18 -4.55
C ASP A 234 15.48 0.17 -3.46
N ASN A 235 15.21 -0.24 -2.23
CA ASN A 235 16.09 -0.05 -1.08
C ASN A 235 16.95 -1.27 -0.75
N PHE A 236 16.93 -2.31 -1.58
CA PHE A 236 17.66 -3.55 -1.30
C PHE A 236 19.17 -3.31 -1.19
N GLY A 237 19.74 -3.73 -0.06
CA GLY A 237 21.15 -3.63 0.25
C GLY A 237 21.56 -2.30 0.89
N LYS A 238 20.71 -1.26 0.84
CA LYS A 238 21.00 0.01 1.50
C LYS A 238 20.89 -0.18 3.01
N ASP A 239 21.87 0.31 3.75
CA ASP A 239 21.77 0.41 5.20
C ASP A 239 20.79 1.55 5.51
N ILE A 240 19.49 1.23 5.62
CA ILE A 240 18.52 2.17 6.18
C ILE A 240 18.88 2.27 7.66
N ALA A 241 19.72 3.24 8.01
CA ALA A 241 20.08 3.52 9.39
C ALA A 241 18.83 4.02 10.14
N GLU A 242 18.04 3.08 10.67
CA GLU A 242 17.09 3.36 11.74
C GLU A 242 17.88 3.68 13.01
N GLY A 243 18.22 4.94 13.22
CA GLY A 243 18.68 5.42 14.53
C GLY A 243 19.89 6.34 14.51
N GLU A 244 19.61 7.60 14.86
CA GLU A 244 20.41 8.47 15.73
C GLU A 244 21.92 8.66 15.41
N ASP A 245 22.25 9.90 15.02
CA ASP A 245 23.51 10.60 15.37
C ASP A 245 24.83 10.24 14.67
N ASP A 246 24.83 9.85 13.39
CA ASP A 246 26.04 10.00 12.56
C ASP A 246 25.90 11.20 11.61
N ASP A 247 26.50 12.32 12.02
CA ASP A 247 26.69 13.60 11.30
C ASP A 247 27.61 13.43 10.05
N ASP A 248 27.74 12.20 9.54
CA ASP A 248 28.42 11.89 8.29
C ASP A 248 27.34 11.87 7.20
N GLU A 249 27.43 12.82 6.27
CA GLU A 249 26.82 12.73 4.94
C GLU A 249 27.39 11.47 4.25
N VAL A 250 26.94 10.29 4.67
CA VAL A 250 27.07 9.08 3.85
C VAL A 250 26.15 9.37 2.69
N GLU A 251 26.71 9.86 1.58
CA GLU A 251 26.07 9.74 0.28
C GLU A 251 25.53 8.32 0.25
N ASP A 252 24.20 8.16 0.16
CA ASP A 252 23.59 6.84 -0.02
C ASP A 252 24.27 6.24 -1.24
N ASP A 253 25.30 5.43 -1.02
CA ASP A 253 26.06 4.83 -2.11
C ASP A 253 25.02 4.02 -2.89
N GLU A 254 24.67 4.48 -4.09
CA GLU A 254 23.69 3.79 -4.92
C GLU A 254 24.23 2.38 -5.19
N ILE A 255 23.69 1.40 -4.48
CA ILE A 255 24.10 0.01 -4.65
C ILE A 255 23.57 -0.44 -6.00
N GLU A 256 24.45 -0.45 -7.00
CA GLU A 256 24.16 -1.05 -8.30
C GLU A 256 24.16 -2.58 -8.15
N LEU A 257 23.07 -3.22 -8.58
CA LEU A 257 22.97 -4.67 -8.62
C LEU A 257 23.49 -5.19 -9.96
N GLU A 258 24.19 -6.32 -9.94
CA GLU A 258 24.63 -6.99 -11.16
C GLU A 258 23.43 -7.56 -11.95
N GLU A 259 23.53 -7.65 -13.28
CA GLU A 259 22.47 -8.20 -14.15
C GLU A 259 22.04 -9.64 -13.76
N SER A 260 22.95 -10.39 -13.13
CA SER A 260 22.69 -11.74 -12.63
C SER A 260 21.91 -11.79 -11.32
N HIS A 261 21.70 -10.65 -10.66
CA HIS A 261 20.98 -10.57 -9.40
C HIS A 261 19.48 -10.82 -9.61
N PRO A 262 18.80 -11.61 -8.77
CA PRO A 262 17.38 -11.93 -8.92
C PRO A 262 16.43 -10.72 -8.99
N LEU A 263 16.81 -9.61 -8.35
CA LEU A 263 16.04 -8.36 -8.30
C LEU A 263 16.39 -7.35 -9.40
N TYR A 264 17.48 -7.55 -10.14
CA TYR A 264 17.98 -6.57 -11.12
C TYR A 264 16.88 -6.13 -12.10
N ALA A 265 16.19 -7.09 -12.71
CA ALA A 265 15.15 -6.80 -13.69
C ALA A 265 13.90 -6.10 -13.13
N ILE A 266 13.68 -6.18 -11.81
CA ILE A 266 12.58 -5.45 -11.15
C ILE A 266 13.01 -4.01 -10.90
N ARG A 267 14.19 -3.82 -10.30
CA ARG A 267 14.73 -2.51 -9.93
C ARG A 267 15.02 -1.60 -11.12
N GLU A 268 15.54 -2.16 -12.21
CA GLU A 268 15.91 -1.36 -13.40
C GLU A 268 14.72 -1.03 -14.32
N SER A 269 13.50 -1.47 -13.96
CA SER A 269 12.31 -1.29 -14.79
C SER A 269 11.20 -0.58 -14.04
N ASP A 270 10.71 0.51 -14.61
CA ASP A 270 9.53 1.21 -14.08
C ASP A 270 8.20 0.50 -14.43
N GLU A 271 8.26 -0.63 -15.14
CA GLU A 271 7.08 -1.40 -15.57
C GLU A 271 6.18 -1.77 -14.38
N TYR A 272 6.76 -2.13 -13.24
CA TYR A 272 6.00 -2.57 -12.07
C TYR A 272 5.35 -1.40 -11.31
N ASN A 273 6.03 -0.25 -11.22
CA ASN A 273 5.43 0.99 -10.68
C ASN A 273 4.29 1.48 -11.57
N GLN A 274 4.49 1.44 -12.89
CA GLN A 274 3.44 1.81 -13.84
C GLN A 274 2.26 0.84 -13.79
N TRP A 275 2.52 -0.46 -13.68
CA TRP A 275 1.48 -1.48 -13.46
C TRP A 275 0.69 -1.17 -12.19
N TRP A 276 1.37 -0.93 -11.07
CA TRP A 276 0.71 -0.59 -9.81
C TRP A 276 -0.19 0.63 -9.97
N ARG A 277 0.32 1.69 -10.63
CA ARG A 277 -0.42 2.94 -10.86
C ARG A 277 -1.66 2.74 -11.72
N ASP A 278 -1.56 1.95 -12.78
CA ASP A 278 -2.69 1.65 -13.66
C ASP A 278 -3.77 0.86 -12.91
N HIS A 279 -3.36 -0.14 -12.14
CA HIS A 279 -4.29 -1.01 -11.41
C HIS A 279 -4.92 -0.36 -10.17
N ILE A 280 -4.21 0.53 -9.46
CA ILE A 280 -4.82 1.30 -8.36
C ILE A 280 -5.84 2.32 -8.90
N ILE A 281 -5.65 2.86 -10.11
CA ILE A 281 -6.63 3.72 -10.78
C ILE A 281 -7.86 2.90 -11.21
N LEU A 282 -7.67 1.69 -11.72
CA LEU A 282 -8.77 0.77 -12.04
C LEU A 282 -9.54 0.37 -10.77
N PHE A 283 -8.82 0.12 -9.67
CA PHE A 283 -9.41 -0.12 -8.35
C PHE A 283 -10.32 1.04 -7.94
N LEU A 284 -9.84 2.29 -8.05
CA LEU A 284 -10.63 3.49 -7.78
C LEU A 284 -11.89 3.56 -8.65
N ASP A 285 -11.78 3.28 -9.95
CA ASP A 285 -12.94 3.28 -10.86
C ASP A 285 -13.99 2.24 -10.43
N ASN A 286 -13.56 1.07 -9.97
CA ASN A 286 -14.46 0.03 -9.46
C ASN A 286 -15.10 0.42 -8.11
N VAL A 287 -14.35 1.06 -7.20
CA VAL A 287 -14.94 1.66 -5.98
C VAL A 287 -15.97 2.73 -6.34
N ASP A 288 -15.68 3.58 -7.33
CA ASP A 288 -16.61 4.60 -7.81
C ASP A 288 -17.86 3.99 -8.48
N LYS A 289 -17.72 2.89 -9.22
CA LYS A 289 -18.84 2.13 -9.79
C LYS A 289 -19.70 1.50 -8.70
N HIS A 290 -19.08 0.84 -7.71
CA HIS A 290 -19.79 0.27 -6.57
C HIS A 290 -20.57 1.35 -5.81
N GLY A 291 -19.92 2.47 -5.48
CA GLY A 291 -20.56 3.61 -4.85
C GLY A 291 -21.78 4.11 -5.62
N LYS A 292 -21.73 4.18 -6.96
CA LYS A 292 -22.90 4.54 -7.79
C LYS A 292 -24.03 3.52 -7.72
N GLU A 293 -23.72 2.22 -7.69
CA GLU A 293 -24.72 1.15 -7.59
C GLU A 293 -25.50 1.21 -6.28
N ILE A 294 -24.80 1.45 -5.17
CA ILE A 294 -25.40 1.62 -3.84
C ILE A 294 -25.79 3.08 -3.54
N LYS A 295 -25.69 3.98 -4.52
CA LYS A 295 -26.10 5.40 -4.48
C LYS A 295 -25.38 6.26 -3.42
N VAL A 296 -24.10 6.00 -3.21
CA VAL A 296 -23.20 6.86 -2.44
C VAL A 296 -22.76 8.03 -3.34
N ASP A 297 -23.13 9.25 -2.97
CA ASP A 297 -22.55 10.47 -3.54
C ASP A 297 -21.31 10.87 -2.73
N PHE A 298 -20.12 10.54 -3.23
CA PHE A 298 -18.87 10.86 -2.56
C PHE A 298 -18.65 12.37 -2.37
N LYS A 299 -19.19 13.24 -3.23
CA LYS A 299 -19.04 14.69 -3.10
C LYS A 299 -19.94 15.27 -2.02
N GLU A 300 -21.14 14.72 -1.87
CA GLU A 300 -22.06 15.10 -0.80
C GLU A 300 -21.57 14.56 0.54
N LYS A 301 -21.16 13.28 0.59
CA LYS A 301 -20.66 12.63 1.81
C LYS A 301 -19.37 13.25 2.32
N ALA A 302 -18.45 13.68 1.46
CA ALA A 302 -17.25 14.40 1.86
C ALA A 302 -17.52 15.74 2.59
N LYS A 303 -18.76 16.27 2.51
CA LYS A 303 -19.17 17.52 3.18
C LYS A 303 -20.10 17.29 4.36
N SER A 304 -20.65 16.09 4.52
CA SER A 304 -21.62 15.78 5.56
C SER A 304 -20.93 15.39 6.86
N GLN A 305 -21.48 15.81 8.01
CA GLN A 305 -21.09 15.33 9.34
C GLN A 305 -21.87 14.06 9.75
N GLU A 306 -22.49 13.37 8.80
CA GLU A 306 -23.23 12.12 9.05
C GLU A 306 -22.26 10.94 9.17
N GLU A 307 -22.74 9.80 9.68
CA GLU A 307 -21.99 8.53 9.66
C GLU A 307 -21.42 8.28 8.24
N GLU A 308 -20.10 8.23 8.14
CA GLU A 308 -19.40 8.03 6.88
C GLU A 308 -19.63 6.61 6.38
N HIS A 309 -19.97 6.49 5.10
CA HIS A 309 -20.03 5.18 4.45
C HIS A 309 -18.61 4.58 4.40
N PRO A 310 -18.40 3.29 4.68
CA PRO A 310 -17.05 2.69 4.72
C PRO A 310 -16.25 2.81 3.41
N LEU A 311 -16.93 3.01 2.28
CA LEU A 311 -16.28 3.29 0.99
C LEU A 311 -15.62 4.68 0.91
N LEU A 312 -16.05 5.66 1.72
CA LEU A 312 -15.48 7.01 1.64
C LEU A 312 -14.04 7.05 2.17
N PRO A 313 -13.72 6.52 3.38
CA PRO A 313 -12.34 6.37 3.83
C PRO A 313 -11.47 5.57 2.85
N LEU A 314 -11.99 4.44 2.35
CA LEU A 314 -11.30 3.63 1.34
C LEU A 314 -10.98 4.44 0.09
N ARG A 315 -11.97 5.16 -0.46
CA ARG A 315 -11.79 6.01 -1.64
C ARG A 315 -10.77 7.12 -1.40
N ARG A 316 -10.80 7.76 -0.23
CA ARG A 316 -9.82 8.79 0.17
C ARG A 316 -8.41 8.21 0.20
N GLU A 317 -8.22 7.06 0.84
CA GLU A 317 -6.92 6.38 0.92
C GLU A 317 -6.36 6.03 -0.47
N ILE A 318 -7.19 5.50 -1.36
CA ILE A 318 -6.79 5.22 -2.75
C ILE A 318 -6.38 6.51 -3.47
N CYS A 319 -7.17 7.58 -3.34
CA CYS A 319 -6.85 8.87 -3.94
C CYS A 319 -5.56 9.46 -3.36
N LYS A 320 -5.30 9.30 -2.06
CA LYS A 320 -4.06 9.75 -1.41
C LYS A 320 -2.86 9.06 -2.05
N ARG A 321 -2.90 7.73 -2.18
CA ARG A 321 -1.83 6.93 -2.80
C ARG A 321 -1.58 7.30 -4.26
N ILE A 322 -2.63 7.43 -5.06
CA ILE A 322 -2.50 7.87 -6.46
C ILE A 322 -1.87 9.28 -6.52
N GLY A 323 -2.31 10.18 -5.63
CA GLY A 323 -1.75 11.53 -5.51
C GLY A 323 -0.25 11.50 -5.22
N GLN A 324 0.16 10.77 -4.17
CA GLN A 324 1.56 10.61 -3.77
C GLN A 324 2.41 9.99 -4.88
N SER A 325 1.92 8.95 -5.54
CA SER A 325 2.62 8.30 -6.65
C SER A 325 2.89 9.25 -7.82
N TYR A 326 1.98 10.18 -8.13
CA TYR A 326 2.22 11.21 -9.15
C TYR A 326 3.18 12.31 -8.68
N LEU A 327 3.26 12.59 -7.37
CA LEU A 327 4.25 13.50 -6.82
C LEU A 327 5.67 12.89 -6.91
N GLN A 328 5.82 11.62 -6.55
CA GLN A 328 7.09 10.89 -6.67
C GLN A 328 7.59 10.89 -8.12
N GLU A 329 6.74 10.54 -9.10
CA GLU A 329 7.10 10.59 -10.53
C GLU A 329 7.48 12.01 -10.98
N ALA A 330 6.91 13.04 -10.35
CA ALA A 330 7.20 14.43 -10.66
C ALA A 330 8.56 14.92 -10.13
N GLU A 331 9.22 14.20 -9.23
CA GLU A 331 10.46 14.66 -8.58
C GLU A 331 11.59 14.87 -9.59
N VAL A 332 11.86 13.90 -10.46
CA VAL A 332 12.91 13.98 -11.49
C VAL A 332 12.68 15.16 -12.44
N PRO A 333 11.52 15.30 -13.12
CA PRO A 333 11.31 16.43 -14.01
C PRO A 333 11.25 17.77 -13.26
N SER A 334 10.76 17.82 -12.01
CA SER A 334 10.78 19.04 -11.20
C SER A 334 12.20 19.47 -10.84
N SER A 335 13.06 18.51 -10.48
CA SER A 335 14.47 18.73 -10.18
C SER A 335 15.24 19.19 -11.42
N VAL A 336 15.03 18.54 -12.57
CA VAL A 336 15.64 18.96 -13.85
C VAL A 336 15.23 20.38 -14.24
N PHE A 337 13.94 20.71 -14.13
CA PHE A 337 13.46 22.07 -14.38
C PHE A 337 14.15 23.08 -13.47
N THR A 338 14.12 22.84 -12.16
CA THR A 338 14.66 23.76 -11.16
C THR A 338 16.16 23.98 -11.36
N THR A 339 16.89 22.92 -11.67
CA THR A 339 18.34 22.97 -11.94
C THR A 339 18.62 23.78 -13.20
N LEU A 340 17.97 23.49 -14.32
CA LEU A 340 18.20 24.22 -15.58
C LEU A 340 17.74 25.69 -15.51
N ALA A 341 16.69 25.99 -14.74
CA ALA A 341 16.13 27.33 -14.65
C ALA A 341 16.89 28.23 -13.66
N TYR A 342 17.40 27.67 -12.56
CA TYR A 342 17.85 28.47 -11.41
C TYR A 342 19.25 28.12 -10.88
N ASP A 343 19.87 27.01 -11.30
CA ASP A 343 21.25 26.71 -10.92
C ASP A 343 22.26 27.35 -11.88
N ASP A 344 23.03 28.30 -11.36
CA ASP A 344 24.10 28.99 -12.08
C ASP A 344 25.16 28.04 -12.65
N GLY A 345 25.36 26.87 -12.02
CA GLY A 345 26.27 25.82 -12.47
C GLY A 345 25.87 25.17 -13.80
N PHE A 346 24.58 25.23 -14.16
CA PHE A 346 24.00 24.53 -15.32
C PHE A 346 23.52 25.47 -16.44
N LYS A 347 23.84 26.78 -16.38
CA LYS A 347 23.39 27.80 -17.37
C LYS A 347 23.69 27.49 -18.84
N ASN A 348 24.70 26.69 -19.12
CA ASN A 348 25.09 26.31 -20.49
C ASN A 348 24.55 24.94 -20.91
N GLU A 349 24.01 24.17 -19.97
CA GLU A 349 23.38 22.89 -20.26
C GLU A 349 22.00 23.11 -20.87
N LYS A 350 21.68 22.26 -21.85
CA LYS A 350 20.39 22.34 -22.55
C LYS A 350 19.41 21.27 -22.09
N GLU A 351 19.94 20.19 -21.53
CA GLU A 351 19.20 19.02 -21.09
C GLU A 351 19.91 18.38 -19.89
N ILE A 352 19.11 17.82 -18.98
CA ILE A 352 19.57 16.92 -17.91
C ILE A 352 18.66 15.70 -18.00
N ASN A 353 19.22 14.49 -17.93
CA ASN A 353 18.48 13.23 -18.08
C ASN A 353 17.64 13.15 -19.38
N GLY A 354 18.12 13.78 -20.45
CA GLY A 354 17.42 13.83 -21.74
C GLY A 354 16.18 14.75 -21.78
N LEU A 355 15.95 15.55 -20.73
CA LEU A 355 14.85 16.51 -20.67
C LEU A 355 15.38 17.94 -20.77
N SER A 356 14.83 18.70 -21.72
CA SER A 356 15.04 20.16 -21.76
C SER A 356 14.21 20.88 -20.70
N LEU A 357 14.57 22.13 -20.39
CA LEU A 357 13.84 22.98 -19.44
C LEU A 357 12.33 23.01 -19.69
N LYS A 358 11.89 23.14 -20.94
CA LYS A 358 10.46 23.21 -21.28
C LYS A 358 9.76 21.87 -21.20
N GLU A 359 10.46 20.78 -21.52
CA GLU A 359 9.91 19.43 -21.43
C GLU A 359 9.75 19.02 -19.98
N SER A 360 10.78 19.22 -19.15
CA SER A 360 10.74 18.92 -17.72
C SER A 360 9.67 19.74 -17.02
N GLN A 361 9.57 21.05 -17.29
CA GLN A 361 8.49 21.92 -16.78
C GLN A 361 7.10 21.36 -17.11
N LYS A 362 6.86 21.03 -18.40
CA LYS A 362 5.55 20.56 -18.87
C LYS A 362 5.17 19.21 -18.27
N ILE A 363 6.13 18.28 -18.18
CA ILE A 363 5.92 16.95 -17.60
C ILE A 363 5.60 17.10 -16.10
N ALA A 364 6.45 17.82 -15.35
CA ALA A 364 6.25 18.06 -13.93
C ALA A 364 4.91 18.75 -13.64
N GLN A 365 4.55 19.81 -14.38
CA GLN A 365 3.27 20.50 -14.21
C GLN A 365 2.08 19.56 -14.43
N LYS A 366 2.14 18.69 -15.45
CA LYS A 366 1.09 17.71 -15.73
C LYS A 366 0.96 16.69 -14.59
N LEU A 367 2.08 16.16 -14.11
CA LEU A 367 2.12 15.18 -13.02
C LEU A 367 1.59 15.78 -11.73
N ILE A 368 2.11 16.93 -11.30
CA ILE A 368 1.66 17.60 -10.06
C ILE A 368 0.20 18.05 -10.16
N SER A 369 -0.25 18.55 -11.32
CA SER A 369 -1.69 18.88 -11.49
C SER A 369 -2.58 17.65 -11.37
N THR A 370 -2.09 16.49 -11.82
CA THR A 370 -2.82 15.22 -11.69
C THR A 370 -2.80 14.73 -10.24
N ALA A 371 -1.66 14.81 -9.56
CA ALA A 371 -1.53 14.54 -8.14
C ALA A 371 -2.51 15.37 -7.32
N LEU A 372 -2.52 16.69 -7.54
CA LEU A 372 -3.36 17.65 -6.83
C LEU A 372 -4.85 17.30 -6.96
N LYS A 373 -5.30 16.88 -8.14
CA LYS A 373 -6.68 16.43 -8.36
C LYS A 373 -7.05 15.25 -7.45
N TYR A 374 -6.16 14.26 -7.32
CA TYR A 374 -6.40 13.10 -6.46
C TYR A 374 -6.27 13.45 -4.97
N LEU A 375 -5.30 14.27 -4.58
CA LEU A 375 -5.16 14.74 -3.20
C LEU A 375 -6.38 15.54 -2.73
N GLN A 376 -6.95 16.38 -3.60
CA GLN A 376 -8.23 17.06 -3.33
C GLN A 376 -9.41 16.09 -3.16
N TRP A 377 -9.37 14.93 -3.82
CA TRP A 377 -10.37 13.87 -3.62
C TRP A 377 -10.12 13.02 -2.37
N ALA A 378 -8.90 13.08 -1.84
CA ALA A 378 -8.49 12.42 -0.61
C ALA A 378 -8.70 13.29 0.64
N GLU A 379 -9.01 14.59 0.50
CA GLU A 379 -9.22 15.49 1.63
C GLU A 379 -10.27 14.95 2.62
N ASP A 380 -9.87 14.96 3.89
CA ASP A 380 -10.72 14.65 5.03
C ASP A 380 -10.87 15.90 5.90
N GLN A 381 -12.09 16.24 6.33
CA GLN A 381 -12.29 17.41 7.19
C GLN A 381 -11.85 17.16 8.64
N GLU A 382 -11.64 15.91 9.03
CA GLU A 382 -11.18 15.53 10.37
C GLU A 382 -9.66 15.35 10.44
N GLU A 383 -8.97 15.24 9.29
CA GLU A 383 -7.52 15.06 9.21
C GLU A 383 -6.83 16.27 8.52
N PRO A 384 -6.37 17.28 9.29
CA PRO A 384 -5.70 18.46 8.74
C PRO A 384 -4.46 18.16 7.88
N GLU A 385 -3.81 17.01 8.09
CA GLU A 385 -2.68 16.55 7.28
C GLU A 385 -3.04 16.39 5.80
N THR A 386 -4.27 15.93 5.51
CA THR A 386 -4.74 15.82 4.12
C THR A 386 -4.79 17.17 3.41
N TRP A 387 -5.07 18.25 4.14
CA TRP A 387 -5.08 19.61 3.62
C TRP A 387 -3.65 20.10 3.36
N VAL A 388 -2.71 19.76 4.24
CA VAL A 388 -1.29 20.10 4.09
C VAL A 388 -0.72 19.45 2.83
N ASN A 389 -1.03 18.18 2.57
CA ASN A 389 -0.60 17.49 1.34
C ASN A 389 -1.08 18.23 0.07
N VAL A 390 -2.31 18.76 0.07
CA VAL A 390 -2.85 19.57 -1.03
C VAL A 390 -2.08 20.88 -1.17
N ALA A 391 -1.81 21.57 -0.05
CA ALA A 391 -1.07 22.82 -0.06
C ALA A 391 0.38 22.64 -0.55
N GLU A 392 1.08 21.61 -0.10
CA GLU A 392 2.44 21.29 -0.53
C GLU A 392 2.49 20.95 -2.04
N ALA A 393 1.51 20.20 -2.55
CA ALA A 393 1.38 19.96 -3.98
C ALA A 393 1.13 21.27 -4.77
N MET A 394 0.33 22.21 -4.24
CA MET A 394 0.15 23.54 -4.85
C MET A 394 1.45 24.36 -4.84
N ILE A 395 2.25 24.30 -3.77
CA ILE A 395 3.55 24.98 -3.70
C ILE A 395 4.50 24.40 -4.74
N SER A 396 4.59 23.07 -4.82
CA SER A 396 5.39 22.37 -5.81
C SER A 396 4.98 22.72 -7.24
N LEU A 397 3.68 22.87 -7.52
CA LEU A 397 3.19 23.34 -8.81
C LEU A 397 3.57 24.82 -9.06
N GLY A 398 3.43 25.68 -8.04
CA GLY A 398 3.83 27.08 -8.09
C GLY A 398 5.32 27.27 -8.42
N ASN A 399 6.18 26.40 -7.88
CA ASN A 399 7.63 26.39 -8.14
C ASN A 399 7.99 26.15 -9.61
N LEU A 400 7.09 25.53 -10.38
CA LEU A 400 7.29 25.25 -11.80
C LEU A 400 6.90 26.41 -12.71
N TYR A 401 6.38 27.51 -12.18
CA TYR A 401 6.09 28.71 -12.96
C TYR A 401 7.23 29.74 -12.86
N GLU A 402 7.18 30.75 -13.73
CA GLU A 402 8.15 31.85 -13.66
C GLU A 402 7.97 32.60 -12.35
N VAL A 403 9.10 33.05 -11.78
CA VAL A 403 9.12 33.83 -10.54
C VAL A 403 8.28 35.11 -10.71
N GLU A 404 7.41 35.38 -9.74
CA GLU A 404 6.45 36.51 -9.71
C GLU A 404 5.39 36.46 -10.83
N SER A 405 5.19 35.30 -11.47
CA SER A 405 4.05 35.10 -12.39
C SER A 405 2.72 35.08 -11.63
N GLU A 406 1.63 35.42 -12.35
CA GLU A 406 0.28 35.38 -11.80
C GLU A 406 -0.10 33.96 -11.35
N GLU A 407 0.36 32.96 -12.10
CA GLU A 407 0.15 31.54 -11.81
C GLU A 407 0.88 31.10 -10.53
N GLN A 408 2.16 31.45 -10.36
CA GLN A 408 2.90 31.15 -9.14
C GLN A 408 2.22 31.77 -7.91
N GLU A 409 1.92 33.08 -7.98
CA GLU A 409 1.32 33.80 -6.86
C GLU A 409 -0.08 33.27 -6.54
N SER A 410 -0.86 32.87 -7.54
CA SER A 410 -2.17 32.24 -7.33
C SER A 410 -2.05 30.94 -6.53
N HIS A 411 -1.12 30.05 -6.92
CA HIS A 411 -0.92 28.78 -6.22
C HIS A 411 -0.42 28.98 -4.79
N TYR A 412 0.54 29.88 -4.58
CA TYR A 412 1.05 30.17 -3.23
C TYR A 412 -0.01 30.79 -2.33
N GLN A 413 -0.84 31.70 -2.84
CA GLN A 413 -1.93 32.29 -2.05
C GLN A 413 -3.01 31.27 -1.68
N GLU A 414 -3.26 30.28 -2.53
CA GLU A 414 -4.19 29.20 -2.21
C GLU A 414 -3.61 28.25 -1.17
N ALA A 415 -2.34 27.84 -1.34
CA ALA A 415 -1.62 27.03 -0.37
C ALA A 415 -1.54 27.71 1.01
N GLU A 416 -1.21 29.01 1.05
CA GLU A 416 -1.14 29.81 2.28
C GLU A 416 -2.49 29.81 3.03
N LYS A 417 -3.62 29.91 2.32
CA LYS A 417 -4.95 29.85 2.96
C LYS A 417 -5.23 28.48 3.58
N ILE A 418 -4.84 27.41 2.88
CA ILE A 418 -5.02 26.03 3.34
C ILE A 418 -4.13 25.76 4.56
N LEU A 419 -2.85 26.14 4.51
CA LEU A 419 -1.90 25.99 5.61
C LEU A 419 -2.33 26.79 6.84
N ASN A 420 -2.78 28.03 6.67
CA ASN A 420 -3.36 28.81 7.78
C ASN A 420 -4.56 28.10 8.41
N LYS A 421 -5.45 27.49 7.62
CA LYS A 421 -6.58 26.71 8.14
C LYS A 421 -6.08 25.49 8.94
N ALA A 422 -5.16 24.71 8.37
CA ALA A 422 -4.60 23.52 9.01
C ALA A 422 -3.90 23.88 10.33
N ASN A 423 -3.05 24.89 10.31
CA ASN A 423 -2.27 25.36 11.45
C ASN A 423 -3.15 25.85 12.61
N ASN A 424 -4.25 26.55 12.30
CA ASN A 424 -5.23 26.97 13.30
C ASN A 424 -5.95 25.80 13.97
N VAL A 425 -6.32 24.76 13.20
CA VAL A 425 -7.01 23.57 13.73
C VAL A 425 -6.06 22.70 14.57
N THR A 426 -4.77 22.65 14.23
CA THR A 426 -3.77 21.84 14.94
C THR A 426 -2.97 22.60 16.01
N ASN A 427 -3.35 23.85 16.32
CA ASN A 427 -2.68 24.71 17.30
C ASN A 427 -1.17 24.93 17.03
N GLY A 428 -0.79 25.23 15.79
CA GLY A 428 0.59 25.61 15.46
C GLY A 428 1.47 24.48 14.91
N LYS A 429 0.93 23.29 14.63
CA LYS A 429 1.73 22.13 14.14
C LYS A 429 2.42 22.42 12.79
N TYR A 430 1.88 23.33 11.98
CA TYR A 430 2.32 23.58 10.61
C TYR A 430 2.86 25.01 10.42
N GLU A 431 3.23 25.69 11.52
CA GLU A 431 3.78 27.04 11.48
C GLU A 431 5.09 27.09 10.68
N ASP A 432 5.94 26.07 10.84
CA ASP A 432 7.20 25.90 10.11
C ASP A 432 7.00 25.77 8.60
N VAL A 433 5.99 25.03 8.15
CA VAL A 433 5.63 24.94 6.72
C VAL A 433 5.16 26.30 6.20
N LEU A 434 4.39 27.03 6.99
CA LEU A 434 3.89 28.36 6.65
C LEU A 434 5.02 29.41 6.57
N GLU A 435 5.91 29.46 7.57
CA GLU A 435 7.08 30.34 7.61
C GLU A 435 7.99 30.09 6.40
N ASN A 436 8.27 28.82 6.08
CA ASN A 436 9.07 28.45 4.91
C ASN A 436 8.45 28.90 3.57
N LEU A 437 7.12 28.90 3.45
CA LEU A 437 6.43 29.40 2.26
C LEU A 437 6.51 30.94 2.17
N LEU A 438 6.34 31.64 3.30
CA LEU A 438 6.37 33.10 3.36
C LEU A 438 7.78 33.68 3.20
N GLY A 439 8.80 32.88 3.52
CA GLY A 439 10.21 33.28 3.49
C GLY A 439 10.61 34.18 4.66
N ASP A 440 9.95 34.03 5.80
CA ASP A 440 10.21 34.78 7.04
C ASP A 440 11.25 34.12 7.96
#